data_AF-A0A9W6SUW2-F1
#
_entry.id   AF-A0A9W6SUW2-F1
#
_cell.length_a   1.000
_cell.length_b   1.000
_cell.length_c   1.000
_cell.angle_alpha   90.00
_cell.angle_beta   90.00
_cell.angle_gamma   90.00
#
_symmetry.space_group_name_H-M   'P 1'
#
loop_
_entity.id
_entity.type
_entity.pdbx_description
1 polymer ?
#
loop_
_entity_poly.entity_id
_entity_poly.type
_entity_poly.pdbx_seq_one_letter_code
_entity_poly.pdbx_strand_id
1 'polypeptide(L)'
;MFYTVKNILNSTKRLQSQICKDTILRSSHSTRSLKSLESYNYNNNRPGSSNMFSFLGLFNKSNKRDITTTTDDVKTNKKRKLDEVVESKKLKASDIILKEESDLKALREFKPDAVKKYDRLKPIIWIDCEMTGLDFKNDHIIEICCIITDKNLNIIDEEGYESVIHYPKEVMDSMNQWCIDHHGDSGLTEKVIKSEKKLKQVEEELFEYISKYVNKGVGILAGNSVHMDRLFMLHEMPKVIDYMTYRIIDVSSIMEVSRRHNTKLHSLLPSKVTAHTAKSDILESIAHLKFYYDFYLKSPNEIDTDAVVAKHGVKENNSRYNNKNNNNNNSNNNNNNNNTAAESK
;
A
#
# COMPACT_ATOMS: atom_id res chain seq x y z
N MET A 1 -21.91 -21.27 -6.01
CA MET A 1 -21.12 -21.68 -4.82
C MET A 1 -20.33 -20.53 -4.18
N PHE A 2 -19.69 -19.63 -4.95
CA PHE A 2 -18.95 -18.46 -4.41
C PHE A 2 -19.83 -17.38 -3.71
N TYR A 3 -21.08 -17.21 -4.14
CA TYR A 3 -22.02 -16.26 -3.51
C TYR A 3 -22.43 -16.66 -2.08
N THR A 4 -22.50 -17.95 -1.80
CA THR A 4 -22.91 -18.50 -0.50
C THR A 4 -21.81 -18.35 0.55
N VAL A 5 -20.54 -18.50 0.15
CA VAL A 5 -19.37 -18.37 1.03
C VAL A 5 -19.18 -16.92 1.50
N LYS A 6 -19.40 -15.93 0.61
CA LYS A 6 -19.31 -14.51 0.97
C LYS A 6 -20.39 -14.10 1.98
N ASN A 7 -21.59 -14.66 1.88
CA ASN A 7 -22.66 -14.43 2.83
C ASN A 7 -22.41 -15.07 4.21
N ILE A 8 -21.76 -16.24 4.25
CA ILE A 8 -21.38 -16.90 5.51
C ILE A 8 -20.21 -16.18 6.21
N LEU A 9 -19.25 -15.64 5.45
CA LEU A 9 -18.17 -14.81 6.01
C LEU A 9 -18.68 -13.47 6.53
N ASN A 10 -19.65 -12.86 5.84
CA ASN A 10 -20.24 -11.61 6.28
C ASN A 10 -21.15 -11.80 7.51
N SER A 11 -21.84 -12.94 7.64
CA SER A 11 -22.66 -13.24 8.81
C SER A 11 -21.81 -13.55 10.05
N THR A 12 -20.70 -14.26 9.90
CA THR A 12 -19.75 -14.53 11.00
C THR A 12 -19.03 -13.27 11.48
N LYS A 13 -18.63 -12.36 10.58
CA LYS A 13 -18.10 -11.03 10.96
C LYS A 13 -19.14 -10.16 11.69
N ARG A 14 -20.41 -10.23 11.29
CA ARG A 14 -21.51 -9.53 11.98
C ARG A 14 -21.75 -10.08 13.39
N LEU A 15 -21.72 -11.41 13.55
CA LEU A 15 -21.86 -12.08 14.85
C LEU A 15 -20.69 -11.77 15.79
N GLN A 16 -19.44 -11.77 15.31
CA GLN A 16 -18.28 -11.36 16.11
C GLN A 16 -18.36 -9.89 16.54
N SER A 17 -18.80 -8.98 15.65
CA SER A 17 -19.00 -7.58 15.98
C SER A 17 -20.09 -7.38 17.02
N GLN A 18 -21.19 -8.15 16.95
CA GLN A 18 -22.29 -8.08 17.91
C GLN A 18 -21.88 -8.61 19.30
N ILE A 19 -21.14 -9.73 19.35
CA ILE A 19 -20.61 -10.29 20.60
C ILE A 19 -19.62 -9.31 21.26
N CYS A 20 -18.75 -8.66 20.49
CA CYS A 20 -17.86 -7.62 21.02
C CYS A 20 -18.63 -6.42 21.57
N LYS A 21 -19.68 -5.94 20.88
CA LYS A 21 -20.51 -4.82 21.35
C LYS A 21 -21.29 -5.17 22.63
N ASP A 22 -21.85 -6.37 22.71
CA ASP A 22 -22.60 -6.82 23.88
C ASP A 22 -21.68 -7.08 25.10
N THR A 23 -20.42 -7.47 24.86
CA THR A 23 -19.39 -7.62 25.91
C THR A 23 -18.92 -6.26 26.44
N ILE A 24 -18.79 -5.24 25.58
CA ILE A 24 -18.43 -3.86 25.96
C ILE A 24 -19.60 -3.13 26.66
N LEU A 25 -20.85 -3.40 26.27
CA LEU A 25 -22.03 -2.87 26.95
C LEU A 25 -22.27 -3.50 28.32
N ARG A 26 -21.90 -4.78 28.51
CA ARG A 26 -21.95 -5.45 29.81
C ARG A 26 -20.84 -5.03 30.77
N SER A 27 -19.65 -4.66 30.27
CA SER A 27 -18.58 -4.12 31.12
C SER A 27 -18.80 -2.67 31.56
N SER A 28 -19.58 -1.88 30.80
CA SER A 28 -19.91 -0.48 31.11
C SER A 28 -21.14 -0.28 32.00
N HIS A 29 -21.95 -1.34 32.24
CA HIS A 29 -23.03 -1.33 33.24
C HIS A 29 -22.61 -1.88 34.62
N SER A 30 -21.37 -2.34 34.77
CA SER A 30 -20.80 -2.84 36.03
C SER A 30 -19.97 -1.80 36.80
N THR A 31 -19.81 -0.57 36.29
CA THR A 31 -18.98 0.49 36.90
C THR A 31 -19.75 1.74 37.31
N ARG A 32 -21.07 1.68 37.38
CA ARG A 32 -21.93 2.80 37.81
C ARG A 32 -22.74 2.48 39.07
N SER A 33 -22.04 2.07 40.12
CA SER A 33 -22.53 2.08 41.51
C SER A 33 -21.33 1.83 42.42
N LEU A 34 -20.56 2.87 42.75
CA LEU A 34 -19.68 2.98 43.93
C LEU A 34 -18.94 4.33 43.87
N LYS A 35 -19.69 5.43 43.98
CA LYS A 35 -19.17 6.75 44.36
C LYS A 35 -20.18 7.44 45.28
N SER A 36 -20.24 6.96 46.53
CA SER A 36 -20.72 7.72 47.67
C SER A 36 -20.24 7.00 48.94
N LEU A 37 -19.11 7.43 49.50
CA LEU A 37 -18.84 7.50 50.93
C LEU A 37 -17.40 8.00 51.14
N GLU A 38 -17.30 8.88 52.13
CA GLU A 38 -16.19 9.76 52.43
C GLU A 38 -14.99 9.04 53.09
N SER A 39 -13.86 9.77 53.08
CA SER A 39 -12.78 9.83 54.08
C SER A 39 -12.49 8.60 54.95
N TYR A 40 -11.23 8.10 54.90
CA TYR A 40 -10.35 7.97 56.06
C TYR A 40 -8.94 7.49 55.66
N ASN A 41 -7.91 8.09 56.28
CA ASN A 41 -6.50 7.72 56.25
C ASN A 41 -6.25 6.29 56.77
N TYR A 42 -5.28 5.53 56.21
CA TYR A 42 -4.04 5.09 56.88
C TYR A 42 -3.14 4.18 56.00
N ASN A 43 -1.85 4.16 56.37
CA ASN A 43 -0.69 3.52 55.76
C ASN A 43 -0.65 1.97 55.72
N ASN A 44 0.26 1.49 54.84
CA ASN A 44 1.16 0.32 54.93
C ASN A 44 0.81 -1.05 54.28
N ASN A 45 1.84 -1.52 53.54
CA ASN A 45 2.31 -2.90 53.30
C ASN A 45 1.70 -3.81 52.19
N ARG A 46 2.59 -4.18 51.26
CA ARG A 46 2.62 -5.40 50.39
C ARG A 46 2.69 -6.71 51.23
N PRO A 47 2.74 -7.94 50.65
CA PRO A 47 2.52 -8.45 49.26
C PRO A 47 1.62 -9.73 49.17
N GLY A 48 1.34 -10.24 47.96
CA GLY A 48 1.33 -11.71 47.73
C GLY A 48 0.15 -12.37 46.97
N SER A 49 0.50 -13.05 45.87
CA SER A 49 0.03 -14.38 45.41
C SER A 49 -1.42 -14.63 44.91
N SER A 50 -1.48 -14.98 43.61
CA SER A 50 -1.93 -16.29 43.07
C SER A 50 -3.42 -16.63 42.87
N ASN A 51 -3.63 -17.27 41.71
CA ASN A 51 -4.63 -18.29 41.35
C ASN A 51 -5.98 -17.87 40.76
N MET A 52 -5.95 -17.85 39.42
CA MET A 52 -6.83 -18.49 38.45
C MET A 52 -7.66 -19.70 38.95
N PHE A 53 -8.88 -19.82 38.40
CA PHE A 53 -9.88 -20.91 38.44
C PHE A 53 -10.90 -20.95 39.58
N SER A 54 -12.16 -20.58 39.25
CA SER A 54 -13.38 -21.39 39.50
C SER A 54 -14.62 -20.49 39.46
N PHE A 55 -15.45 -20.57 38.42
CA PHE A 55 -16.87 -20.21 38.54
C PHE A 55 -17.71 -20.96 37.51
N LEU A 56 -17.98 -22.23 37.80
CA LEU A 56 -19.12 -22.95 37.24
C LEU A 56 -19.93 -23.50 38.42
N GLY A 57 -20.94 -22.74 38.85
CA GLY A 57 -21.82 -23.17 39.92
C GLY A 57 -22.82 -22.09 40.27
N LEU A 58 -24.07 -22.28 39.82
CA LEU A 58 -25.32 -21.97 40.53
C LEU A 58 -26.44 -21.66 39.52
N PHE A 59 -27.19 -22.70 39.16
CA PHE A 59 -28.62 -22.58 38.87
C PHE A 59 -29.33 -23.65 39.69
N ASN A 60 -30.22 -23.24 40.60
CA ASN A 60 -31.31 -24.12 41.01
C ASN A 60 -32.51 -23.36 41.56
N LYS A 61 -33.68 -24.02 41.39
CA LYS A 61 -35.06 -23.68 41.81
C LYS A 61 -35.78 -22.65 40.91
N SER A 62 -36.97 -22.89 40.36
CA SER A 62 -38.09 -23.76 40.77
C SER A 62 -39.02 -24.08 39.57
N ASN A 63 -39.52 -25.31 39.47
CA ASN A 63 -40.96 -25.61 39.55
C ASN A 63 -41.25 -27.08 39.21
N LYS A 64 -41.84 -27.79 40.19
CA LYS A 64 -42.53 -29.07 40.01
C LYS A 64 -43.92 -28.83 39.43
N ARG A 65 -44.34 -29.68 38.48
CA ARG A 65 -45.71 -30.21 38.36
C ARG A 65 -45.67 -31.48 37.51
N ASP A 66 -46.37 -32.50 37.98
CA ASP A 66 -46.32 -33.90 37.57
C ASP A 66 -47.00 -34.20 36.22
N ILE A 67 -46.55 -35.25 35.53
CA ILE A 67 -47.37 -36.33 34.91
C ILE A 67 -46.43 -37.41 34.36
N THR A 68 -46.67 -38.63 34.81
CA THR A 68 -45.99 -39.89 34.49
C THR A 68 -46.32 -40.39 33.09
N THR A 69 -45.31 -40.76 32.29
CA THR A 69 -45.19 -41.97 31.45
C THR A 69 -44.05 -41.80 30.41
N THR A 70 -43.28 -42.86 30.15
CA THR A 70 -42.25 -43.02 29.08
C THR A 70 -40.84 -42.45 29.35
N THR A 71 -40.17 -42.93 30.40
CA THR A 71 -38.82 -42.46 30.77
C THR A 71 -37.63 -43.21 30.14
N ASP A 72 -37.85 -44.27 29.35
CA ASP A 72 -36.74 -45.08 28.81
C ASP A 72 -36.51 -44.87 27.30
N ASP A 73 -37.55 -44.63 26.49
CA ASP A 73 -37.42 -44.38 25.04
C ASP A 73 -36.98 -42.94 24.70
N VAL A 74 -37.27 -41.98 25.57
CA VAL A 74 -36.84 -40.58 25.40
C VAL A 74 -35.35 -40.42 25.74
N LYS A 75 -34.83 -41.20 26.71
CA LYS A 75 -33.40 -41.16 27.08
C LYS A 75 -32.51 -41.80 26.02
N THR A 76 -32.93 -42.90 25.41
CA THR A 76 -32.19 -43.59 24.34
C THR A 76 -32.14 -42.77 23.05
N ASN A 77 -33.25 -42.14 22.65
CA ASN A 77 -33.27 -41.24 21.47
C ASN A 77 -32.47 -39.95 21.69
N LYS A 78 -32.46 -39.39 22.90
CA LYS A 78 -31.66 -38.19 23.22
C LYS A 78 -30.16 -38.50 23.28
N LYS A 79 -29.79 -39.70 23.74
CA LYS A 79 -28.40 -40.20 23.73
C LYS A 79 -27.91 -40.45 22.31
N ARG A 80 -28.69 -41.15 21.45
CA ARG A 80 -28.35 -41.34 20.02
C ARG A 80 -28.17 -40.02 19.27
N LYS A 81 -29.08 -39.04 19.46
CA LYS A 81 -28.94 -37.70 18.84
C LYS A 81 -27.71 -36.96 19.34
N LEU A 82 -27.33 -37.13 20.61
CA LEU A 82 -26.12 -36.52 21.16
C LEU A 82 -24.87 -37.18 20.56
N ASP A 83 -24.86 -38.51 20.45
CA ASP A 83 -23.76 -39.28 19.89
C ASP A 83 -23.54 -38.95 18.39
N GLU A 84 -24.61 -38.82 17.58
CA GLU A 84 -24.52 -38.35 16.18
C GLU A 84 -23.99 -36.91 16.07
N VAL A 85 -24.37 -36.02 16.98
CA VAL A 85 -23.88 -34.63 17.00
C VAL A 85 -22.41 -34.59 17.42
N VAL A 86 -21.98 -35.47 18.33
CA VAL A 86 -20.57 -35.60 18.73
C VAL A 86 -19.74 -36.19 17.60
N GLU A 87 -20.23 -37.22 16.91
CA GLU A 87 -19.53 -37.87 15.80
C GLU A 87 -19.40 -36.92 14.60
N SER A 88 -20.46 -36.20 14.25
CA SER A 88 -20.41 -35.19 13.19
C SER A 88 -19.52 -33.99 13.53
N LYS A 89 -19.38 -33.63 14.81
CA LYS A 89 -18.40 -32.62 15.26
C LYS A 89 -16.96 -33.15 15.22
N LYS A 90 -16.74 -34.42 15.56
CA LYS A 90 -15.43 -35.09 15.42
C LYS A 90 -14.99 -35.18 13.97
N LEU A 91 -15.87 -35.58 13.07
CA LEU A 91 -15.61 -35.62 11.62
C LEU A 91 -15.25 -34.23 11.07
N LYS A 92 -15.98 -33.19 11.47
CA LYS A 92 -15.64 -31.81 11.10
C LYS A 92 -14.30 -31.36 11.68
N ALA A 93 -13.96 -31.76 12.89
CA ALA A 93 -12.67 -31.45 13.50
C ALA A 93 -11.52 -32.17 12.79
N SER A 94 -11.68 -33.44 12.43
CA SER A 94 -10.67 -34.16 11.63
C SER A 94 -10.50 -33.56 10.24
N ASP A 95 -11.57 -33.10 9.60
CA ASP A 95 -11.50 -32.43 8.30
C ASP A 95 -10.75 -31.09 8.40
N ILE A 96 -10.91 -30.36 9.50
CA ILE A 96 -10.17 -29.11 9.77
C ILE A 96 -8.69 -29.40 10.00
N ILE A 97 -8.36 -30.42 10.80
CA ILE A 97 -6.97 -30.81 11.08
C ILE A 97 -6.27 -31.30 9.81
N LEU A 98 -6.94 -32.12 9.00
CA LEU A 98 -6.40 -32.58 7.71
C LEU A 98 -6.17 -31.41 6.74
N LYS A 99 -7.06 -30.40 6.78
CA LYS A 99 -6.89 -29.19 5.99
C LYS A 99 -5.71 -28.34 6.48
N GLU A 100 -5.59 -28.13 7.80
CA GLU A 100 -4.45 -27.42 8.39
C GLU A 100 -3.12 -28.14 8.12
N GLU A 101 -3.07 -29.47 8.19
CA GLU A 101 -1.88 -30.25 7.83
C GLU A 101 -1.55 -30.14 6.34
N SER A 102 -2.57 -30.10 5.46
CA SER A 102 -2.36 -29.87 4.03
C SER A 102 -1.86 -28.47 3.72
N ASP A 103 -2.37 -27.45 4.43
CA ASP A 103 -1.95 -26.05 4.31
C ASP A 103 -0.52 -25.87 4.86
N LEU A 104 -0.18 -26.53 5.96
CA LEU A 104 1.17 -26.56 6.53
C LEU A 104 2.17 -27.32 5.66
N LYS A 105 1.72 -28.38 4.99
CA LYS A 105 2.52 -29.10 4.00
C LYS A 105 2.76 -28.24 2.75
N ALA A 106 1.75 -27.50 2.30
CA ALA A 106 1.89 -26.52 1.22
C ALA A 106 2.85 -25.36 1.58
N LEU A 107 2.87 -24.93 2.84
CA LEU A 107 3.85 -23.97 3.37
C LEU A 107 5.28 -24.54 3.47
N ARG A 108 5.41 -25.83 3.83
CA ARG A 108 6.72 -26.52 3.93
C ARG A 108 7.30 -26.93 2.57
N GLU A 109 6.46 -27.14 1.56
CA GLU A 109 6.86 -27.41 0.17
C GLU A 109 7.10 -26.12 -0.65
N PHE A 110 7.02 -24.94 -0.02
CA PHE A 110 7.40 -23.66 -0.63
C PHE A 110 8.91 -23.63 -0.90
N LYS A 111 9.30 -24.00 -2.12
CA LYS A 111 10.64 -23.76 -2.66
C LYS A 111 10.75 -22.28 -3.04
N PRO A 112 11.72 -21.51 -2.52
CA PRO A 112 11.86 -20.09 -2.81
C PRO A 112 12.55 -19.85 -4.17
N ASP A 113 12.24 -20.66 -5.19
CA ASP A 113 12.76 -20.51 -6.56
C ASP A 113 11.62 -20.16 -7.51
N ALA A 114 10.91 -19.09 -7.15
CA ALA A 114 10.13 -18.23 -8.03
C ALA A 114 9.47 -17.16 -7.16
N VAL A 115 10.26 -16.20 -6.67
CA VAL A 115 9.69 -14.86 -6.44
C VAL A 115 9.01 -14.51 -7.76
N LYS A 116 7.67 -14.51 -7.77
CA LYS A 116 6.88 -14.00 -8.89
C LYS A 116 7.54 -12.69 -9.29
N LYS A 117 8.21 -12.68 -10.45
CA LYS A 117 8.73 -11.48 -11.09
C LYS A 117 7.59 -10.48 -10.99
N TYR A 118 7.73 -9.49 -10.10
CA TYR A 118 6.69 -8.51 -9.80
C TYR A 118 6.02 -8.12 -11.11
N ASP A 119 4.69 -7.99 -11.13
CA ASP A 119 3.96 -7.52 -12.29
C ASP A 119 4.49 -6.11 -12.62
N ARG A 120 5.57 -6.02 -13.43
CA ARG A 120 6.30 -4.80 -13.84
C ARG A 120 5.44 -3.90 -14.74
N LEU A 121 4.12 -4.08 -14.70
CA LEU A 121 3.16 -3.25 -15.39
C LEU A 121 3.13 -1.89 -14.71
N LYS A 122 4.02 -1.01 -15.17
CA LYS A 122 4.00 0.45 -14.98
C LYS A 122 4.30 0.89 -13.53
N PRO A 123 5.52 0.68 -13.04
CA PRO A 123 5.94 1.25 -11.76
C PRO A 123 5.86 2.78 -11.81
N ILE A 124 5.36 3.36 -10.72
CA ILE A 124 5.27 4.80 -10.52
C ILE A 124 6.33 5.18 -9.49
N ILE A 125 7.15 6.17 -9.84
CA ILE A 125 8.26 6.62 -9.02
C ILE A 125 7.86 7.98 -8.45
N TRP A 126 7.57 7.99 -7.16
CA TRP A 126 7.14 9.16 -6.44
C TRP A 126 8.35 9.88 -5.90
N ILE A 127 8.52 11.16 -6.22
CA ILE A 127 9.62 11.99 -5.72
C ILE A 127 9.06 13.29 -5.20
N ASP A 128 9.67 13.77 -4.13
CA ASP A 128 9.47 15.07 -3.53
C ASP A 128 10.84 15.61 -3.14
N CYS A 129 11.11 16.86 -3.51
CA CYS A 129 12.34 17.57 -3.22
C CYS A 129 12.05 18.76 -2.31
N GLU A 130 12.94 18.99 -1.35
CA GLU A 130 13.04 20.28 -0.69
C GLU A 130 14.15 21.08 -1.36
N MET A 131 13.91 22.39 -1.56
CA MET A 131 14.84 23.28 -2.26
C MET A 131 15.14 24.55 -1.47
N THR A 132 16.25 25.21 -1.80
CA THR A 132 16.61 26.53 -1.26
C THR A 132 15.68 27.67 -1.74
N GLY A 133 14.87 27.40 -2.77
CA GLY A 133 13.95 28.35 -3.38
C GLY A 133 13.25 27.76 -4.61
N LEU A 134 12.81 28.62 -5.53
CA LEU A 134 12.01 28.23 -6.71
C LEU A 134 12.68 28.56 -8.05
N ASP A 135 13.88 29.16 -8.04
CA ASP A 135 14.66 29.41 -9.25
C ASP A 135 15.59 28.23 -9.52
N PHE A 136 15.12 27.25 -10.30
CA PHE A 136 15.86 26.02 -10.62
C PHE A 136 17.27 26.23 -11.21
N LYS A 137 17.65 27.46 -11.62
CA LYS A 137 18.99 27.78 -12.12
C LYS A 137 19.97 28.19 -11.01
N ASN A 138 19.46 28.76 -9.92
CA ASN A 138 20.26 29.38 -8.87
C ASN A 138 20.02 28.75 -7.50
N ASP A 139 18.87 28.12 -7.30
CA ASP A 139 18.51 27.35 -6.11
C ASP A 139 18.92 25.88 -6.27
N HIS A 140 19.00 25.18 -5.14
CA HIS A 140 19.52 23.81 -5.04
C HIS A 140 18.52 22.87 -4.37
N ILE A 141 18.53 21.59 -4.79
CA ILE A 141 17.89 20.50 -4.05
C ILE A 141 18.69 20.24 -2.77
N ILE A 142 18.03 20.24 -1.62
CA ILE A 142 18.65 20.05 -0.29
C ILE A 142 18.18 18.78 0.43
N GLU A 143 16.98 18.29 0.13
CA GLU A 143 16.48 16.98 0.54
C GLU A 143 15.74 16.34 -0.63
N ILE A 144 15.83 15.02 -0.75
CA ILE A 144 15.07 14.26 -1.74
C ILE A 144 14.56 12.97 -1.12
N CYS A 145 13.27 12.69 -1.32
CA CYS A 145 12.65 11.41 -1.00
C CYS A 145 12.14 10.74 -2.27
N CYS A 146 12.17 9.41 -2.28
CA CYS A 146 11.67 8.58 -3.36
C CYS A 146 10.94 7.35 -2.82
N ILE A 147 9.71 7.13 -3.27
CA ILE A 147 8.91 5.93 -3.00
C ILE A 147 8.46 5.31 -4.31
N ILE A 148 8.42 3.98 -4.39
CA ILE A 148 8.00 3.26 -5.59
C ILE A 148 6.69 2.54 -5.32
N THR A 149 5.71 2.73 -6.19
CA THR A 149 4.43 2.01 -6.14
C THR A 149 4.19 1.18 -7.39
N ASP A 150 3.33 0.17 -7.27
CA ASP A 150 2.73 -0.48 -8.43
C ASP A 150 1.65 0.41 -9.09
N LYS A 151 1.05 -0.09 -10.18
CA LYS A 151 -0.05 0.59 -10.89
C LYS A 151 -1.31 0.84 -10.06
N ASN A 152 -1.47 0.13 -8.94
CA ASN A 152 -2.62 0.24 -8.04
C ASN A 152 -2.29 1.11 -6.81
N LEU A 153 -1.15 1.80 -6.83
CA LEU A 153 -0.69 2.67 -5.76
C LEU A 153 -0.35 1.91 -4.46
N ASN A 154 0.02 0.63 -4.57
CA ASN A 154 0.58 -0.11 -3.44
C ASN A 154 2.08 0.16 -3.37
N ILE A 155 2.57 0.54 -2.18
CA ILE A 155 3.98 0.76 -1.92
C ILE A 155 4.73 -0.58 -2.07
N ILE A 156 5.79 -0.58 -2.87
CA ILE A 156 6.62 -1.77 -3.14
C ILE A 156 7.73 -1.89 -2.10
N ASP A 157 8.21 -0.75 -1.58
CA ASP A 157 9.24 -0.65 -0.58
C ASP A 157 8.86 0.43 0.45
N GLU A 158 8.55 -0.02 1.67
CA GLU A 158 8.05 0.83 2.77
C GLU A 158 9.16 1.74 3.35
N GLU A 159 10.42 1.35 3.20
CA GLU A 159 11.56 2.18 3.63
C GLU A 159 11.72 3.37 2.68
N GLY A 160 11.69 3.11 1.38
CA GLY A 160 11.93 4.13 0.37
C GLY A 160 13.40 4.53 0.31
N TYR A 161 13.67 5.62 -0.41
CA TYR A 161 14.98 6.28 -0.37
C TYR A 161 14.79 7.73 0.10
N GLU A 162 15.61 8.17 1.03
CA GLU A 162 15.60 9.54 1.56
C GLU A 162 17.04 9.98 1.82
N SER A 163 17.38 11.19 1.42
CA SER A 163 18.74 11.70 1.55
C SER A 163 18.76 13.22 1.62
N VAL A 164 19.62 13.74 2.51
CA VAL A 164 19.88 15.18 2.67
C VAL A 164 21.22 15.50 2.04
N ILE A 165 21.27 16.52 1.19
CA ILE A 165 22.47 16.94 0.48
C ILE A 165 23.17 18.03 1.28
N HIS A 166 24.49 17.92 1.40
CA HIS A 166 25.32 18.91 2.08
C HIS A 166 25.45 20.20 1.28
N TYR A 167 25.15 21.32 1.92
CA TYR A 167 25.50 22.66 1.48
C TYR A 167 26.08 23.46 2.66
N PRO A 168 27.03 24.37 2.40
CA PRO A 168 27.63 25.17 3.45
C PRO A 168 26.63 26.22 3.98
N LYS A 169 26.85 26.71 5.19
CA LYS A 169 25.93 27.61 5.89
C LYS A 169 25.62 28.87 5.07
N GLU A 170 26.59 29.39 4.32
CA GLU A 170 26.43 30.58 3.50
C GLU A 170 25.39 30.42 2.40
N VAL A 171 25.21 29.20 1.86
CA VAL A 171 24.16 28.87 0.88
C VAL A 171 22.80 28.78 1.57
N MET A 172 22.74 28.22 2.77
CA MET A 172 21.49 28.14 3.52
C MET A 172 21.02 29.52 4.01
N ASP A 173 21.96 30.39 4.39
CA ASP A 173 21.68 31.76 4.82
C ASP A 173 21.25 32.68 3.66
N SER A 174 21.53 32.32 2.40
CA SER A 174 21.16 33.12 1.22
C SER A 174 19.75 32.82 0.69
N MET A 175 19.05 31.84 1.28
CA MET A 175 17.66 31.53 0.96
C MET A 175 16.74 32.72 1.20
N ASN A 176 15.56 32.70 0.56
CA ASN A 176 14.53 33.68 0.88
C ASN A 176 13.99 33.45 2.31
N GLN A 177 13.36 34.48 2.90
CA GLN A 177 12.89 34.44 4.29
C GLN A 177 11.93 33.27 4.57
N TRP A 178 11.04 32.94 3.62
CA TRP A 178 10.09 31.84 3.78
C TRP A 178 10.82 30.49 3.89
N CYS A 179 11.83 30.26 3.05
CA CYS A 179 12.65 29.04 3.10
C CYS A 179 13.50 28.98 4.37
N ILE A 180 14.07 30.10 4.84
CA ILE A 180 14.82 30.17 6.10
C ILE A 180 13.94 29.74 7.28
N ASP A 181 12.74 30.31 7.38
CA ASP A 181 11.82 30.03 8.47
C ASP A 181 11.33 28.58 8.38
N HIS A 182 10.88 28.15 7.20
CA HIS A 182 10.30 26.81 6.99
C HIS A 182 11.30 25.68 7.25
N HIS A 183 12.50 25.78 6.65
CA HIS A 183 13.55 24.77 6.81
C HIS A 183 14.23 24.84 8.17
N GLY A 184 14.19 26.01 8.82
CA GLY A 184 14.61 26.19 10.20
C GLY A 184 13.68 25.46 11.18
N ASP A 185 12.37 25.67 11.06
CA ASP A 185 11.35 25.08 11.92
C ASP A 185 11.28 23.56 11.78
N SER A 186 11.47 23.02 10.57
CA SER A 186 11.55 21.57 10.32
C SER A 186 12.87 20.93 10.80
N GLY A 187 13.88 21.75 11.09
CA GLY A 187 15.25 21.33 11.38
C GLY A 187 16.05 20.86 10.16
N LEU A 188 15.51 21.02 8.94
CA LEU A 188 16.19 20.63 7.71
C LEU A 188 17.47 21.43 7.48
N THR A 189 17.48 22.73 7.77
CA THR A 189 18.68 23.57 7.63
C THR A 189 19.88 23.00 8.38
N GLU A 190 19.67 22.55 9.61
CA GLU A 190 20.72 21.95 10.43
C GLU A 190 21.17 20.57 9.90
N LYS A 191 20.24 19.78 9.37
CA LYS A 191 20.56 18.49 8.71
C LYS A 191 21.41 18.70 7.45
N VAL A 192 21.12 19.72 6.66
CA VAL A 192 21.86 20.07 5.44
C VAL A 192 23.30 20.46 5.77
N ILE A 193 23.49 21.35 6.74
CA ILE A 193 24.83 21.78 7.17
C ILE A 193 25.64 20.60 7.71
N LYS A 194 25.00 19.68 8.47
CA LYS A 194 25.65 18.49 9.05
C LYS A 194 25.82 17.33 8.09
N SER A 195 25.10 17.30 6.96
CA SER A 195 25.22 16.21 6.00
C SER A 195 26.63 16.14 5.44
N GLU A 196 27.09 14.94 5.11
CA GLU A 196 28.38 14.71 4.44
C GLU A 196 28.18 14.32 2.96
N LYS A 197 26.93 14.09 2.54
CA LYS A 197 26.61 13.59 1.20
C LYS A 197 26.59 14.73 0.21
N LYS A 198 27.34 14.59 -0.88
CA LYS A 198 27.34 15.55 -2.00
C LYS A 198 26.24 15.22 -2.99
N LEU A 199 25.77 16.23 -3.73
CA LEU A 199 24.73 16.09 -4.77
C LEU A 199 24.96 14.88 -5.69
N LYS A 200 26.16 14.73 -6.25
CA LYS A 200 26.50 13.62 -7.16
C LYS A 200 26.42 12.23 -6.49
N GLN A 201 26.75 12.15 -5.20
CA GLN A 201 26.61 10.89 -4.46
C GLN A 201 25.13 10.56 -4.27
N VAL A 202 24.31 11.55 -3.91
CA VAL A 202 22.86 11.38 -3.76
C VAL A 202 22.18 11.01 -5.08
N GLU A 203 22.62 11.59 -6.21
CA GLU A 203 22.16 11.21 -7.55
C GLU A 203 22.46 9.73 -7.86
N GLU A 204 23.66 9.26 -7.55
CA GLU A 204 24.05 7.86 -7.79
C GLU A 204 23.27 6.89 -6.91
N GLU A 205 23.17 7.18 -5.61
CA GLU A 205 22.39 6.38 -4.66
C GLU A 205 20.91 6.28 -5.07
N LEU A 206 20.30 7.40 -5.49
CA LEU A 206 18.92 7.44 -5.98
C LEU A 206 18.76 6.66 -7.30
N PHE A 207 19.70 6.81 -8.23
CA PHE A 207 19.70 6.07 -9.49
C PHE A 207 19.78 4.55 -9.23
N GLU A 208 20.70 4.13 -8.37
CA GLU A 208 20.85 2.72 -7.97
C GLU A 208 19.56 2.20 -7.34
N TYR A 209 18.96 2.97 -6.42
CA TYR A 209 17.68 2.63 -5.81
C TYR A 209 16.60 2.38 -6.86
N ILE A 210 16.35 3.35 -7.74
CA ILE A 210 15.31 3.25 -8.79
C ILE A 210 15.56 2.07 -9.74
N SER A 211 16.82 1.84 -10.12
CA SER A 211 17.20 0.81 -11.09
C SER A 211 16.92 -0.63 -10.61
N LYS A 212 16.80 -0.85 -9.29
CA LYS A 212 16.41 -2.15 -8.71
C LYS A 212 14.97 -2.54 -9.07
N TYR A 213 14.09 -1.56 -9.24
CA TYR A 213 12.65 -1.77 -9.40
C TYR A 213 12.15 -1.50 -10.82
N VAL A 214 12.84 -0.63 -11.57
CA VAL A 214 12.36 -0.12 -12.85
C VAL A 214 13.43 -0.26 -13.92
N ASN A 215 13.02 -0.65 -15.14
CA ASN A 215 13.90 -0.64 -16.30
C ASN A 215 13.96 0.77 -16.93
N LYS A 216 15.07 1.11 -17.60
CA LYS A 216 15.22 2.36 -18.34
C LYS A 216 14.03 2.63 -19.28
N GLY A 217 13.50 3.86 -19.23
CA GLY A 217 12.43 4.34 -20.10
C GLY A 217 11.04 3.78 -19.77
N VAL A 218 10.86 3.17 -18.60
CA VAL A 218 9.57 2.60 -18.16
C VAL A 218 8.94 3.41 -17.02
N GLY A 219 9.75 3.87 -16.07
CA GLY A 219 9.26 4.58 -14.88
C GLY A 219 8.63 5.93 -15.20
N ILE A 220 7.54 6.25 -14.52
CA ILE A 220 6.89 7.55 -14.61
C ILE A 220 7.08 8.27 -13.29
N LEU A 221 7.62 9.50 -13.36
CA LEU A 221 7.76 10.39 -12.22
C LEU A 221 6.37 10.87 -11.75
N ALA A 222 6.13 10.85 -10.45
CA ALA A 222 4.86 11.25 -9.85
C ALA A 222 5.05 12.04 -8.56
N GLY A 223 4.05 12.86 -8.22
CA GLY A 223 4.04 13.69 -7.03
C GLY A 223 3.01 14.82 -7.16
N ASN A 224 2.84 15.59 -6.10
CA ASN A 224 2.09 16.85 -6.15
C ASN A 224 2.98 17.95 -6.74
N SER A 225 2.51 18.64 -7.77
CA SER A 225 3.29 19.70 -8.44
C SER A 225 4.67 19.24 -8.93
N VAL A 226 4.79 17.94 -9.24
CA VAL A 226 6.08 17.27 -9.52
C VAL A 226 6.82 17.80 -10.75
N HIS A 227 6.17 18.65 -11.54
CA HIS A 227 6.83 19.38 -12.61
C HIS A 227 7.92 20.32 -12.08
N MET A 228 7.77 20.87 -10.86
CA MET A 228 8.80 21.69 -10.23
C MET A 228 10.02 20.86 -9.80
N ASP A 229 9.81 19.74 -9.11
CA ASP A 229 10.89 18.80 -8.76
C ASP A 229 11.64 18.35 -10.01
N ARG A 230 10.89 18.02 -11.07
CA ARG A 230 11.46 17.62 -12.36
C ARG A 230 12.35 18.70 -12.97
N LEU A 231 12.03 19.99 -12.82
CA LEU A 231 12.86 21.08 -13.36
C LEU A 231 14.21 21.14 -12.64
N PHE A 232 14.22 21.03 -11.32
CA PHE A 232 15.46 20.96 -10.53
C PHE A 232 16.26 19.70 -10.87
N MET A 233 15.61 18.53 -10.89
CA MET A 233 16.27 17.27 -11.19
C MET A 233 16.81 17.21 -12.62
N LEU A 234 16.19 17.87 -13.60
CA LEU A 234 16.75 18.01 -14.95
C LEU A 234 18.08 18.76 -14.94
N HIS A 235 18.25 19.71 -14.02
CA HIS A 235 19.46 20.50 -13.89
C HIS A 235 20.53 19.79 -13.05
N GLU A 236 20.14 19.26 -11.88
CA GLU A 236 21.06 18.78 -10.86
C GLU A 236 21.22 17.24 -10.82
N MET A 237 20.23 16.49 -11.33
CA MET A 237 20.20 15.01 -11.30
C MET A 237 19.81 14.39 -12.67
N PRO A 238 20.45 14.80 -13.79
CA PRO A 238 20.05 14.38 -15.13
C PRO A 238 20.11 12.86 -15.33
N LYS A 239 21.01 12.14 -14.66
CA LYS A 239 21.13 10.68 -14.78
C LYS A 239 19.84 9.97 -14.37
N VAL A 240 19.20 10.46 -13.31
CA VAL A 240 17.94 9.90 -12.80
C VAL A 240 16.80 10.20 -13.77
N ILE A 241 16.67 11.46 -14.21
CA ILE A 241 15.58 11.86 -15.12
C ILE A 241 15.69 11.17 -16.48
N ASP A 242 16.89 11.03 -17.04
CA ASP A 242 17.13 10.33 -18.31
C ASP A 242 16.87 8.82 -18.24
N TYR A 243 16.80 8.27 -17.02
CA TYR A 243 16.44 6.87 -16.81
C TYR A 243 14.93 6.63 -16.89
N MET A 244 14.13 7.66 -16.61
CA MET A 244 12.67 7.61 -16.56
C MET A 244 12.05 7.99 -17.91
N THR A 245 10.72 7.93 -18.00
CA THR A 245 10.00 8.52 -19.14
C THR A 245 9.92 10.04 -19.01
N TYR A 246 9.72 10.74 -20.13
CA TYR A 246 9.49 12.19 -20.13
C TYR A 246 8.14 12.61 -19.52
N ARG A 247 7.23 11.66 -19.30
CA ARG A 247 5.88 11.92 -18.78
C ARG A 247 5.92 11.98 -17.26
N ILE A 248 4.95 12.70 -16.71
CA ILE A 248 4.73 12.78 -15.27
C ILE A 248 3.28 12.42 -14.95
N ILE A 249 3.05 11.91 -13.73
CA ILE A 249 1.74 11.87 -13.09
C ILE A 249 1.73 12.99 -12.05
N ASP A 250 1.20 14.15 -12.44
CA ASP A 250 1.08 15.28 -11.54
C ASP A 250 -0.30 15.25 -10.85
N VAL A 251 -0.30 14.92 -9.56
CA VAL A 251 -1.52 14.80 -8.76
C VAL A 251 -2.21 16.17 -8.60
N SER A 252 -1.45 17.26 -8.60
CA SER A 252 -1.98 18.61 -8.50
C SER A 252 -2.84 18.99 -9.71
N SER A 253 -2.55 18.41 -10.88
CA SER A 253 -3.38 18.62 -12.08
C SER A 253 -4.79 18.04 -11.89
N ILE A 254 -4.90 16.83 -11.33
CA ILE A 254 -6.21 16.21 -11.03
C ILE A 254 -6.91 16.99 -9.90
N MET A 255 -6.14 17.45 -8.91
CA MET A 255 -6.66 18.28 -7.82
C MET A 255 -7.31 19.56 -8.31
N GLU A 256 -6.64 20.31 -9.19
CA GLU A 256 -7.16 21.56 -9.74
C GLU A 256 -8.39 21.35 -10.63
N VAL A 257 -8.44 20.23 -11.39
CA VAL A 257 -9.61 19.84 -12.16
C VAL A 257 -10.78 19.47 -11.24
N SER A 258 -10.54 18.64 -10.22
CA SER A 258 -11.54 18.21 -9.24
C SER A 258 -12.12 19.40 -8.46
N ARG A 259 -11.28 20.34 -8.03
CA ARG A 259 -11.70 21.55 -7.30
C ARG A 259 -12.72 22.39 -8.07
N ARG A 260 -12.56 22.50 -9.39
CA ARG A 260 -13.46 23.27 -10.27
C ARG A 260 -14.69 22.48 -10.70
N HIS A 261 -14.53 21.20 -11.00
CA HIS A 261 -15.60 20.36 -11.53
C HIS A 261 -16.55 19.84 -10.44
N ASN A 262 -16.02 19.50 -9.27
CA ASN A 262 -16.78 18.97 -8.15
C ASN A 262 -16.21 19.46 -6.81
N THR A 263 -16.46 20.74 -6.49
CA THR A 263 -15.96 21.39 -5.27
C THR A 263 -16.37 20.67 -3.98
N LYS A 264 -17.57 20.04 -3.96
CA LYS A 264 -18.02 19.26 -2.80
C LYS A 264 -17.16 18.03 -2.57
N LEU A 265 -16.85 17.26 -3.63
CA LEU A 265 -15.95 16.10 -3.49
C LEU A 265 -14.54 16.54 -3.12
N HIS A 266 -14.03 17.61 -3.72
CA HIS A 266 -12.71 18.16 -3.40
C HIS A 266 -12.57 18.51 -1.90
N SER A 267 -13.63 19.03 -1.26
CA SER A 267 -13.62 19.34 0.18
C SER A 267 -13.45 18.11 1.09
N LEU A 268 -13.55 16.89 0.55
CA LEU A 268 -13.35 15.63 1.26
C LEU A 268 -11.95 15.04 1.07
N LEU A 269 -11.05 15.75 0.36
CA LEU A 269 -9.67 15.29 0.22
C LEU A 269 -9.01 15.11 1.59
N PRO A 270 -8.20 14.06 1.77
CA PRO A 270 -7.41 13.88 2.98
C PRO A 270 -6.63 15.15 3.29
N SER A 271 -6.82 15.67 4.50
CA SER A 271 -6.10 16.86 4.96
C SER A 271 -4.62 16.56 5.09
N LYS A 272 -3.78 17.57 4.83
CA LYS A 272 -2.34 17.49 5.04
C LYS A 272 -2.06 17.23 6.53
N VAL A 273 -1.23 16.24 6.81
CA VAL A 273 -0.59 16.02 8.10
C VAL A 273 0.60 16.96 8.16
N THR A 274 0.65 17.85 9.14
CA THR A 274 1.72 18.84 9.33
C THR A 274 3.03 18.21 9.85
N ALA A 275 3.53 17.17 9.19
CA ALA A 275 4.84 16.58 9.47
C ALA A 275 5.95 17.27 8.67
N HIS A 276 5.63 17.90 7.52
CA HIS A 276 6.54 18.68 6.69
C HIS A 276 7.87 17.96 6.41
N THR A 277 7.81 16.67 6.06
CA THR A 277 8.98 15.94 5.55
C THR A 277 8.71 15.47 4.12
N ALA A 278 9.76 15.38 3.30
CA ALA A 278 9.60 14.91 1.92
C ALA A 278 8.90 13.54 1.84
N LYS A 279 9.18 12.64 2.80
CA LYS A 279 8.49 11.35 2.90
C LYS A 279 7.00 11.48 3.22
N SER A 280 6.60 12.36 4.16
CA SER A 280 5.19 12.56 4.47
C SER A 280 4.42 13.10 3.27
N ASP A 281 5.03 14.03 2.53
CA ASP A 281 4.41 14.73 1.42
C ASP A 281 4.21 13.80 0.21
N ILE A 282 5.12 12.84 0.00
CA ILE A 282 4.90 11.75 -0.96
C ILE A 282 3.73 10.85 -0.54
N LEU A 283 3.67 10.43 0.72
CA LEU A 283 2.59 9.56 1.20
C LEU A 283 1.21 10.24 1.07
N GLU A 284 1.16 11.54 1.32
CA GLU A 284 -0.03 12.36 1.05
C GLU A 284 -0.39 12.41 -0.43
N SER A 285 0.60 12.62 -1.31
CA SER A 285 0.40 12.63 -2.76
C SER A 285 -0.16 11.29 -3.27
N ILE A 286 0.33 10.17 -2.74
CA ILE A 286 -0.20 8.83 -3.02
C ILE A 286 -1.65 8.71 -2.53
N ALA A 287 -1.93 9.15 -1.31
CA ALA A 287 -3.27 9.11 -0.73
C ALA A 287 -4.28 9.96 -1.52
N HIS A 288 -3.86 11.15 -2.00
CA HIS A 288 -4.68 12.00 -2.86
C HIS A 288 -4.98 11.32 -4.20
N LEU A 289 -3.99 10.72 -4.86
CA LEU A 289 -4.23 10.01 -6.11
C LEU A 289 -5.16 8.80 -5.92
N LYS A 290 -5.00 8.08 -4.80
CA LYS A 290 -5.88 6.97 -4.43
C LYS A 290 -7.32 7.45 -4.22
N PHE A 291 -7.50 8.58 -3.53
CA PHE A 291 -8.81 9.20 -3.37
C PHE A 291 -9.46 9.53 -4.73
N TYR A 292 -8.70 10.05 -5.69
CA TYR A 292 -9.25 10.31 -7.03
C TYR A 292 -9.61 9.01 -7.77
N TYR A 293 -8.86 7.93 -7.61
CA TYR A 293 -9.18 6.62 -8.19
C TYR A 293 -10.49 6.07 -7.64
N ASP A 294 -10.72 6.24 -6.34
CA ASP A 294 -11.87 5.65 -5.65
C ASP A 294 -13.16 6.47 -5.85
N PHE A 295 -13.05 7.80 -5.96
CA PHE A 295 -14.23 8.68 -5.86
C PHE A 295 -14.41 9.68 -7.00
N TYR A 296 -13.41 9.91 -7.85
CA TYR A 296 -13.49 10.95 -8.88
C TYR A 296 -13.39 10.41 -10.31
N LEU A 297 -12.47 9.49 -10.56
CA LEU A 297 -12.31 8.83 -11.84
C LEU A 297 -13.32 7.68 -11.95
N LYS A 298 -13.88 7.51 -13.15
CA LYS A 298 -14.74 6.36 -13.42
C LYS A 298 -13.91 5.09 -13.39
N SER A 299 -14.33 4.11 -12.58
CA SER A 299 -13.69 2.81 -12.55
C SER A 299 -13.94 2.05 -13.86
N PRO A 300 -13.07 1.11 -14.24
CA PRO A 300 -13.28 0.28 -15.44
C PRO A 300 -14.61 -0.49 -15.43
N ASN A 301 -15.14 -0.79 -14.24
CA ASN A 301 -16.42 -1.50 -14.09
C ASN A 301 -17.64 -0.60 -14.31
N GLU A 302 -17.47 0.72 -14.24
CA GLU A 302 -18.53 1.70 -14.50
C GLU A 302 -18.55 2.18 -15.96
N ILE A 303 -17.56 1.75 -16.76
CA ILE A 303 -17.44 2.11 -18.17
C ILE A 303 -17.68 0.88 -19.02
N ASP A 304 -18.72 0.93 -19.86
CA ASP A 304 -18.85 0.03 -21.01
C ASP A 304 -17.77 0.40 -22.04
N THR A 305 -16.58 -0.17 -21.85
CA THR A 305 -15.41 0.14 -22.65
C THR A 305 -15.64 -0.26 -24.11
N ASP A 306 -16.33 -1.36 -24.35
CA ASP A 306 -16.64 -1.85 -25.70
C ASP A 306 -17.58 -0.89 -26.43
N ALA A 307 -18.60 -0.36 -25.75
CA ALA A 307 -19.47 0.66 -26.34
C ALA A 307 -18.73 1.97 -26.63
N VAL A 308 -17.83 2.42 -25.74
CA VAL A 308 -16.99 3.60 -25.98
C VAL A 308 -16.06 3.37 -27.17
N VAL A 309 -15.43 2.20 -27.25
CA VAL A 309 -14.59 1.76 -28.36
C VAL A 309 -15.37 1.70 -29.67
N ALA A 310 -16.56 1.12 -29.68
CA ALA A 310 -17.41 1.02 -30.87
C ALA A 310 -17.84 2.41 -31.38
N LYS A 311 -18.15 3.34 -30.47
CA LYS A 311 -18.58 4.70 -30.81
C LYS A 311 -17.43 5.56 -31.37
N HIS A 312 -16.23 5.43 -30.83
CA HIS A 312 -15.11 6.31 -31.15
C HIS A 312 -14.04 5.67 -32.05
N GLY A 313 -14.14 4.35 -32.28
CA GLY A 313 -13.19 3.54 -33.03
C GLY A 313 -11.87 3.32 -32.28
N VAL A 314 -11.36 2.09 -32.30
CA VAL A 314 -9.96 1.84 -31.93
C VAL A 314 -9.12 2.03 -33.19
N LYS A 315 -8.30 3.07 -33.23
CA LYS A 315 -7.16 3.08 -34.16
C LYS A 315 -6.15 2.08 -33.62
N GLU A 316 -6.17 0.84 -34.11
CA GLU A 316 -5.11 -0.12 -33.82
C GLU A 316 -3.76 0.42 -34.32
N ASN A 317 -2.95 0.94 -33.41
CA ASN A 317 -1.57 1.31 -33.71
C ASN A 317 -0.69 0.04 -33.74
N ASN A 318 -0.89 -0.81 -34.75
CA ASN A 318 -0.10 -2.02 -34.98
C ASN A 318 1.22 -1.79 -35.75
N SER A 319 1.71 -0.54 -35.89
CA SER A 319 2.86 -0.25 -36.79
C SER A 319 4.21 0.03 -36.12
N ARG A 320 4.34 0.08 -34.79
CA ARG A 320 5.64 0.42 -34.16
C ARG A 320 6.43 -0.73 -33.52
N TYR A 321 5.83 -1.90 -33.30
CA TYR A 321 6.53 -3.01 -32.63
C TYR A 321 6.99 -4.16 -33.53
N ASN A 322 6.53 -4.24 -34.80
CA ASN A 322 6.89 -5.35 -35.70
C ASN A 322 8.00 -5.05 -36.73
N ASN A 323 8.48 -3.81 -36.84
CA ASN A 323 9.46 -3.45 -37.89
C ASN A 323 10.94 -3.54 -37.48
N LYS A 324 11.27 -4.18 -36.34
CA LYS A 324 12.66 -4.47 -35.95
C LYS A 324 13.08 -5.93 -36.10
N ASN A 325 12.15 -6.84 -36.40
CA ASN A 325 12.45 -8.28 -36.52
C ASN A 325 12.50 -8.83 -37.96
N ASN A 326 12.26 -8.01 -38.99
CA ASN A 326 12.28 -8.47 -40.39
C ASN A 326 13.51 -8.04 -41.20
N ASN A 327 14.48 -7.32 -40.63
CA ASN A 327 15.70 -6.91 -41.36
C ASN A 327 16.93 -7.80 -41.12
N ASN A 328 16.84 -8.88 -40.34
CA ASN A 328 18.00 -9.75 -40.04
C ASN A 328 17.97 -11.15 -40.69
N ASN A 329 16.99 -11.46 -41.54
CA ASN A 329 16.89 -12.79 -42.17
C ASN A 329 17.07 -12.81 -43.71
N ASN A 330 17.65 -11.76 -44.31
CA ASN A 330 17.83 -11.72 -45.77
C ASN A 330 19.23 -11.25 -46.23
N SER A 331 20.31 -11.66 -45.56
CA SER A 331 21.68 -11.42 -46.06
C SER A 331 22.67 -12.58 -45.90
N ASN A 332 22.20 -13.80 -45.66
CA ASN A 332 23.06 -15.00 -45.71
C ASN A 332 22.43 -16.06 -46.62
N ASN A 333 22.46 -15.81 -47.93
CA ASN A 333 22.47 -16.85 -48.96
C ASN A 333 22.65 -16.18 -50.32
N ASN A 334 23.91 -16.04 -50.73
CA ASN A 334 24.39 -16.17 -52.11
C ASN A 334 25.79 -15.56 -52.17
N ASN A 335 26.80 -16.38 -51.95
CA ASN A 335 28.11 -16.23 -52.60
C ASN A 335 28.86 -17.56 -52.45
N ASN A 336 28.56 -18.47 -53.36
CA ASN A 336 29.49 -19.51 -53.78
C ASN A 336 29.38 -19.66 -55.29
N ASN A 337 30.55 -19.67 -55.92
CA ASN A 337 30.84 -20.13 -57.28
C ASN A 337 30.48 -19.19 -58.44
N ASN A 338 31.46 -18.45 -58.95
CA ASN A 338 32.30 -18.98 -60.05
C ASN A 338 33.42 -18.02 -60.47
N ASN A 339 34.62 -18.60 -60.52
CA ASN A 339 35.76 -18.13 -61.31
C ASN A 339 35.37 -18.04 -62.80
N THR A 340 35.89 -17.06 -63.53
CA THR A 340 36.86 -17.20 -64.64
C THR A 340 36.81 -16.01 -65.61
N ALA A 341 38.00 -15.72 -66.16
CA ALA A 341 38.28 -14.96 -67.40
C ALA A 341 38.08 -13.43 -67.35
N ALA A 342 39.14 -12.62 -67.30
CA ALA A 342 40.16 -12.33 -68.32
C ALA A 342 39.76 -11.15 -69.25
N GLU A 343 40.78 -10.32 -69.50
CA GLU A 343 40.94 -9.38 -70.63
C GLU A 343 40.30 -7.97 -70.54
N SER A 344 41.17 -7.02 -70.15
CA SER A 344 41.55 -5.82 -70.92
C SER A 344 40.57 -5.26 -71.95
N LYS A 345 40.13 -4.01 -71.73
CA LYS A 345 40.62 -2.82 -72.46
C LYS A 345 40.19 -1.53 -71.78
#